data_AF-A0A7J4XN65-F1
#
_entry.id   AF-A0A7J4XN65-F1
#
_cell.length_a   1.000
_cell.length_b   1.000
_cell.length_c   1.000
_cell.angle_alpha   90.00
_cell.angle_beta   90.00
_cell.angle_gamma   90.00
#
_symmetry.space_group_name_H-M   'P 1'
#
loop_
_entity.id
_entity.type
_entity.pdbx_description
1 polymer ?
#
loop_
_entity_poly.entity_id
_entity_poly.type
_entity_poly.pdbx_seq_one_letter_code
_entity_poly.pdbx_strand_id
1 'polypeptide(L)'
;MDSIENKVADTILQKPFCVQIGEETYKVAPPSIATLILASELIAQLPGLKLDSKQVMFESLFVAKDCKVLGEIVATLILGADNLTSEKEIIEVEKHCFGLIRKKKKRTVQVDNKAILSDKVLKKIPPSKVNTITISILNRMEIGDFFGLTASLIEVNLIRPTKPMEEAEMIVSGQ
;
A
#
# COMPACT_ATOMS: atom_id res chain seq x y z
N MET A 1 -3.07 21.52 18.91
CA MET A 1 -4.26 21.49 18.03
C MET A 1 -3.79 22.18 16.77
N ASP A 2 -3.37 21.40 15.79
CA ASP A 2 -2.66 21.95 14.62
C ASP A 2 -3.68 22.52 13.64
N SER A 3 -3.50 23.78 13.24
CA SER A 3 -4.42 24.47 12.33
C SER A 3 -4.25 23.96 10.91
N ILE A 4 -5.32 24.11 10.11
CA ILE A 4 -5.33 23.74 8.69
C ILE A 4 -4.21 24.48 7.93
N GLU A 5 -3.86 25.72 8.33
CA GLU A 5 -2.78 26.47 7.70
C GLU A 5 -1.40 25.82 7.88
N ASN A 6 -1.11 25.25 9.05
CA ASN A 6 0.16 24.53 9.27
C ASN A 6 0.24 23.25 8.44
N LYS A 7 -0.90 22.55 8.31
CA LYS A 7 -0.99 21.34 7.48
C LYS A 7 -0.78 21.66 6.00
N VAL A 8 -1.33 22.77 5.51
CA VAL A 8 -1.13 23.27 4.14
C VAL A 8 0.31 23.75 3.94
N ALA A 9 0.88 24.47 4.90
CA ALA A 9 2.28 24.93 4.83
C ALA A 9 3.27 23.76 4.78
N ASP A 10 3.06 22.70 5.57
CA ASP A 10 3.91 21.50 5.55
C ASP A 10 3.76 20.68 4.26
N THR A 11 2.58 20.67 3.64
CA THR A 11 2.36 20.09 2.31
C THR A 11 3.08 20.89 1.23
N ILE A 12 2.99 22.23 1.26
CA ILE A 12 3.68 23.12 0.30
C ILE A 12 5.21 23.04 0.46
N LEU A 13 5.71 22.96 1.70
CA LEU A 13 7.14 22.86 2.00
C LEU A 13 7.73 21.45 1.77
N GLN A 14 6.91 20.47 1.34
CA GLN A 14 7.31 19.08 1.13
C GLN A 14 8.12 18.50 2.30
N LYS A 15 7.80 18.88 3.55
CA LYS A 15 8.57 18.39 4.69
C LYS A 15 8.45 16.87 4.76
N PRO A 16 9.58 16.14 4.79
CA PRO A 16 9.57 14.69 4.80
C PRO A 16 8.80 14.21 6.04
N PHE A 17 7.72 13.46 5.82
CA PHE A 17 7.01 12.83 6.91
C PHE A 17 7.79 11.60 7.34
N CYS A 18 8.14 11.51 8.63
CA CYS A 18 8.89 10.39 9.16
C CYS A 18 8.06 9.64 10.20
N VAL A 19 8.10 8.32 10.14
CA VAL A 19 7.41 7.42 11.08
C VAL A 19 8.43 6.48 11.71
N GLN A 20 8.26 6.20 13.00
CA GLN A 20 9.14 5.30 13.73
C GLN A 20 8.52 3.90 13.83
N ILE A 21 9.26 2.91 13.34
CA ILE A 21 8.86 1.50 13.28
C ILE A 21 9.89 0.69 14.10
N GLY A 22 9.54 0.40 15.35
CA GLY A 22 10.50 -0.12 16.32
C GLY A 22 11.60 0.92 16.60
N GLU A 23 12.86 0.57 16.30
CA GLU A 23 14.04 1.43 16.48
C GLU A 23 14.41 2.23 15.22
N GLU A 24 13.76 1.94 14.09
CA GLU A 24 14.11 2.53 12.80
C GLU A 24 13.13 3.64 12.42
N THR A 25 13.65 4.70 11.80
CA THR A 25 12.85 5.80 11.27
C THR A 25 12.73 5.66 9.76
N TYR A 26 11.50 5.64 9.26
CA TYR A 26 11.17 5.55 7.85
C TYR A 26 10.66 6.90 7.37
N LYS A 27 11.23 7.39 6.26
CA LYS A 27 10.66 8.51 5.52
C LYS A 27 9.49 7.97 4.69
N VAL A 28 8.30 8.48 4.96
CA VAL A 28 7.08 8.16 4.21
C VAL A 28 7.20 8.75 2.81
N ALA A 29 6.87 7.93 1.81
CA ALA A 29 6.87 8.33 0.42
C ALA A 29 5.85 9.47 0.16
N PRO A 30 6.11 10.31 -0.85
CA PRO A 30 5.13 11.29 -1.27
C PRO A 30 3.83 10.61 -1.71
N PRO A 31 2.68 11.29 -1.55
CA PRO A 31 1.40 10.71 -1.95
C PRO A 31 1.35 10.50 -3.46
N SER A 32 0.94 9.31 -3.89
CA SER A 32 0.76 8.97 -5.29
C SER A 32 -0.51 8.15 -5.49
N ILE A 33 -1.16 8.34 -6.64
CA ILE A 33 -2.36 7.59 -7.04
C ILE A 33 -2.07 6.08 -7.02
N ALA A 34 -0.90 5.66 -7.51
CA ALA A 34 -0.48 4.25 -7.49
C ALA A 34 -0.45 3.66 -6.08
N THR A 35 0.03 4.42 -5.09
CA THR A 35 0.06 3.96 -3.69
C THR A 35 -1.36 3.79 -3.13
N LEU A 36 -2.29 4.71 -3.46
CA LEU A 36 -3.69 4.60 -3.05
C LEU A 36 -4.40 3.41 -3.71
N ILE A 37 -4.12 3.15 -4.99
CA ILE A 37 -4.65 1.98 -5.70
C ILE A 37 -4.18 0.69 -5.04
N LEU A 38 -2.87 0.54 -4.79
CA LEU A 38 -2.31 -0.65 -4.15
C LEU A 38 -2.81 -0.82 -2.71
N ALA A 39 -2.92 0.26 -1.94
CA ALA A 39 -3.50 0.22 -0.61
C ALA A 39 -4.97 -0.23 -0.66
N SER A 40 -5.75 0.27 -1.62
CA SER A 40 -7.15 -0.13 -1.83
C SER A 40 -7.28 -1.62 -2.17
N GLU A 41 -6.41 -2.13 -3.05
CA GLU A 41 -6.36 -3.55 -3.40
C GLU A 41 -6.09 -4.43 -2.17
N LEU A 42 -5.12 -4.05 -1.33
CA LEU A 42 -4.81 -4.77 -0.09
C LEU A 42 -5.95 -4.69 0.94
N ILE A 43 -6.62 -3.54 1.04
CA ILE A 43 -7.79 -3.36 1.92
C ILE A 43 -8.94 -4.27 1.47
N ALA A 44 -9.15 -4.48 0.17
CA ALA A 44 -10.18 -5.36 -0.34
C ALA A 44 -9.98 -6.84 0.05
N GLN A 45 -8.75 -7.22 0.44
CA GLN A 45 -8.43 -8.56 0.95
C GLN A 45 -8.74 -8.73 2.44
N LEU A 46 -9.06 -7.64 3.16
CA LEU A 46 -9.43 -7.73 4.56
C LEU A 46 -10.75 -8.52 4.72
N PRO A 47 -10.84 -9.38 5.75
CA PRO A 47 -12.04 -10.16 6.02
C PRO A 47 -13.24 -9.23 6.26
N GLY A 48 -14.32 -9.45 5.51
CA GLY A 48 -15.57 -8.70 5.65
C GLY A 48 -16.21 -8.95 7.00
N LEU A 49 -16.17 -7.94 7.88
CA LEU A 49 -16.65 -8.06 9.25
C LEU A 49 -18.02 -7.38 9.39
N LYS A 50 -19.07 -8.17 9.63
CA LYS A 50 -20.29 -7.67 10.27
C LYS A 50 -20.12 -7.88 11.77
N LEU A 51 -19.48 -6.93 12.43
CA LEU A 51 -19.25 -7.02 13.88
C LEU A 51 -20.58 -6.98 14.62
N ASP A 52 -20.89 -8.02 15.40
CA ASP A 52 -21.89 -7.90 16.45
C ASP A 52 -21.26 -7.05 17.57
N SER A 53 -21.86 -5.88 17.83
CA SER A 53 -21.39 -4.93 18.84
C SER A 53 -21.31 -5.55 20.24
N LYS A 54 -21.97 -6.69 20.49
CA LYS A 54 -21.93 -7.43 21.74
C LYS A 54 -20.71 -8.35 21.89
N GLN A 55 -20.07 -8.77 20.80
CA GLN A 55 -19.01 -9.80 20.81
C GLN A 55 -17.70 -9.37 20.16
N VAL A 56 -17.50 -8.05 19.96
CA VAL A 56 -16.36 -7.45 19.26
C VAL A 56 -15.00 -8.06 19.64
N MET A 57 -14.75 -8.33 20.92
CA MET A 57 -13.51 -8.96 21.39
C MET A 57 -13.27 -10.35 20.79
N PHE A 58 -14.28 -11.23 20.86
CA PHE A 58 -14.17 -12.60 20.38
C PHE A 58 -14.12 -12.67 18.86
N GLU A 59 -14.97 -11.88 18.18
CA GLU A 59 -14.96 -11.78 16.73
C GLU A 59 -13.63 -11.20 16.20
N SER A 60 -13.07 -10.19 16.88
CA SER A 60 -11.76 -9.64 16.51
C SER A 60 -10.65 -10.69 16.61
N LEU A 61 -10.64 -11.50 17.69
CA LEU A 61 -9.65 -12.56 17.85
C LEU A 61 -9.82 -13.69 16.82
N PHE A 62 -11.08 -14.03 16.49
CA PHE A 62 -11.38 -15.04 15.48
C PHE A 62 -10.83 -14.66 14.10
N VAL A 63 -10.94 -13.38 13.74
CA VAL A 63 -10.54 -12.84 12.45
C VAL A 63 -9.08 -12.40 12.41
N ALA A 64 -8.45 -12.12 13.55
CA ALA A 64 -7.07 -11.64 13.63
C ALA A 64 -6.05 -12.51 12.88
N LYS A 65 -6.26 -13.82 12.79
CA LYS A 65 -5.39 -14.75 12.03
C LYS A 65 -5.29 -14.42 10.54
N ASP A 66 -6.35 -13.82 9.99
CA ASP A 66 -6.50 -13.49 8.57
C ASP A 66 -6.14 -12.02 8.28
N CYS A 67 -5.79 -11.23 9.32
CA CYS A 67 -5.43 -9.82 9.20
C CYS A 67 -3.94 -9.55 8.95
N LYS A 68 -3.17 -10.54 8.45
CA LYS A 68 -1.74 -10.34 8.12
C LYS A 68 -1.53 -9.23 7.09
N VAL A 69 -2.49 -9.07 6.17
CA VAL A 69 -2.48 -8.02 5.14
C VAL A 69 -2.43 -6.60 5.74
N LEU A 70 -2.81 -6.42 7.02
CA LEU A 70 -2.68 -5.13 7.71
C LEU A 70 -1.24 -4.61 7.71
N GLY A 71 -0.26 -5.50 7.89
CA GLY A 71 1.16 -5.13 7.82
C GLY A 71 1.55 -4.64 6.43
N GLU A 72 1.03 -5.28 5.38
CA GLU A 72 1.30 -4.92 3.98
C GLU A 72 0.68 -3.59 3.60
N ILE A 73 -0.53 -3.30 4.09
CA ILE A 73 -1.20 -2.01 3.90
C ILE A 73 -0.32 -0.90 4.46
N VAL A 74 0.10 -1.02 5.73
CA VAL A 74 0.94 0.00 6.37
C VAL A 74 2.30 0.12 5.69
N ALA A 75 2.93 -0.99 5.32
CA ALA A 75 4.20 -0.97 4.61
C ALA A 75 4.09 -0.26 3.25
N THR A 76 3.01 -0.52 2.50
CA THR A 76 2.73 0.11 1.21
C THR A 76 2.52 1.62 1.35
N LEU A 77 1.76 2.04 2.37
CA LEU A 77 1.54 3.47 2.67
C LEU A 77 2.83 4.20 3.07
N ILE A 78 3.77 3.53 3.75
CA ILE A 78 5.05 4.11 4.16
C ILE A 78 6.03 4.16 2.98
N LEU A 79 6.23 3.05 2.27
CA LEU A 79 7.22 2.94 1.19
C LEU A 79 6.75 3.60 -0.10
N GLY A 80 5.44 3.71 -0.32
CA GLY A 80 4.88 4.09 -1.60
C GLY A 80 5.08 3.02 -2.68
N ALA A 81 4.38 3.17 -3.81
CA ALA A 81 4.44 2.23 -4.93
C ALA A 81 5.86 2.00 -5.48
N ASP A 82 6.72 3.02 -5.45
CA ASP A 82 8.04 2.97 -6.07
C ASP A 82 9.11 2.26 -5.24
N ASN A 83 8.94 2.15 -3.91
CA ASN A 83 9.98 1.60 -3.01
C ASN A 83 9.62 0.22 -2.43
N LEU A 84 8.63 -0.48 -2.99
CA LEU A 84 8.20 -1.79 -2.53
C LEU A 84 9.27 -2.86 -2.70
N THR A 85 10.06 -2.78 -3.78
CA THR A 85 11.21 -3.65 -4.05
C THR A 85 12.45 -2.80 -4.25
N SER A 86 13.61 -3.30 -3.81
CA SER A 86 14.88 -2.67 -4.11
C SER A 86 15.92 -3.69 -4.54
N GLU A 87 16.73 -3.30 -5.50
CA GLU A 87 17.90 -4.06 -5.91
C GLU A 87 19.04 -3.79 -4.93
N LYS A 88 19.57 -4.84 -4.29
CA LYS A 88 20.78 -4.76 -3.47
C LYS A 88 21.91 -5.52 -4.13
N GLU A 89 23.05 -4.87 -4.29
CA GLU A 89 24.29 -5.54 -4.67
C GLU A 89 24.82 -6.32 -3.48
N ILE A 90 24.72 -7.65 -3.51
CA ILE A 90 25.36 -8.53 -2.55
C ILE A 90 26.67 -9.03 -3.17
N ILE A 91 27.77 -8.87 -2.43
CA ILE A 91 29.07 -9.41 -2.83
C ILE A 91 29.15 -10.84 -2.29
N GLU A 92 28.89 -11.81 -3.14
CA GLU A 92 29.10 -13.22 -2.79
C GLU A 92 30.57 -13.59 -3.03
N VAL A 93 31.17 -14.26 -2.05
CA VAL A 93 32.53 -14.79 -2.15
C VAL A 93 32.43 -16.27 -2.51
N GLU A 94 32.55 -16.58 -3.79
CA GLU A 94 32.63 -17.95 -4.25
C GLU A 94 34.01 -18.51 -3.91
N LYS A 95 34.03 -19.64 -3.19
CA LYS A 95 35.22 -20.40 -2.86
C LYS A 95 35.40 -21.49 -3.91
N HIS A 96 36.53 -21.50 -4.61
CA HIS A 96 36.96 -22.55 -5.52
C HIS A 96 38.20 -23.26 -4.95
N CYS A 97 38.46 -24.48 -5.40
CA CYS A 97 39.60 -25.32 -4.98
C CYS A 97 39.75 -25.39 -3.45
N PHE A 98 38.78 -25.99 -2.76
CA PHE A 98 38.78 -26.14 -1.28
C PHE A 98 38.97 -24.83 -0.48
N GLY A 99 38.68 -23.67 -1.08
CA GLY A 99 38.78 -22.36 -0.42
C GLY A 99 40.11 -21.62 -0.62
N LEU A 100 41.03 -22.18 -1.41
CA LEU A 100 42.29 -21.53 -1.80
C LEU A 100 42.07 -20.36 -2.76
N ILE A 101 41.03 -20.43 -3.61
CA ILE A 101 40.69 -19.38 -4.56
C ILE A 101 39.37 -18.76 -4.13
N ARG A 102 39.38 -17.45 -3.86
CA ARG A 102 38.19 -16.68 -3.51
C ARG A 102 37.91 -15.68 -4.61
N LYS A 103 36.79 -15.82 -5.33
CA LYS A 103 36.32 -14.83 -6.30
C LYS A 103 35.16 -14.06 -5.70
N LYS A 104 35.24 -12.74 -5.71
CA LYS A 104 34.13 -11.85 -5.33
C LYS A 104 33.29 -11.63 -6.58
N LYS A 105 32.03 -12.06 -6.56
CA LYS A 105 31.07 -11.78 -7.62
C LYS A 105 30.00 -10.85 -7.04
N LYS A 106 29.77 -9.73 -7.73
CA LYS A 106 28.63 -8.87 -7.42
C LYS A 106 27.39 -9.52 -8.03
N ARG A 107 26.39 -9.85 -7.20
CA ARG A 107 25.05 -10.23 -7.65
C ARG A 107 24.06 -9.18 -7.19
N THR A 108 23.22 -8.74 -8.12
CA THR A 108 22.06 -7.91 -7.80
C THR A 108 20.94 -8.83 -7.34
N VAL A 109 20.49 -8.69 -6.09
CA VAL A 109 19.37 -9.44 -5.53
C VAL A 109 18.20 -8.49 -5.33
N GLN A 110 17.02 -8.84 -5.85
CA GLN A 110 15.79 -8.12 -5.58
C GLN A 110 15.33 -8.43 -4.14
N VAL A 111 15.20 -7.39 -3.35
CA VAL A 111 14.73 -7.46 -1.96
C VAL A 111 13.33 -6.89 -1.89
N ASP A 112 12.41 -7.67 -1.33
CA ASP A 112 11.05 -7.25 -1.04
C ASP A 112 11.03 -6.42 0.26
N ASN A 113 11.10 -5.10 0.12
CA ASN A 113 11.04 -4.18 1.25
C ASN A 113 9.65 -4.17 1.88
N LYS A 114 8.59 -4.38 1.08
CA LYS A 114 7.20 -4.45 1.56
C LYS A 114 7.07 -5.58 2.57
N ALA A 115 7.53 -6.78 2.24
CA ALA A 115 7.48 -7.93 3.14
C ALA A 115 8.28 -7.69 4.43
N ILE A 116 9.50 -7.14 4.30
CA ILE A 116 10.36 -6.83 5.47
C ILE A 116 9.68 -5.82 6.41
N LEU A 117 9.13 -4.73 5.85
CA LEU A 117 8.51 -3.68 6.65
C LEU A 117 7.17 -4.15 7.24
N SER A 118 6.38 -4.90 6.47
CA SER A 118 5.13 -5.51 6.95
C SER A 118 5.38 -6.36 8.20
N ASP A 119 6.40 -7.22 8.15
CA ASP A 119 6.81 -8.04 9.28
C ASP A 119 7.22 -7.21 10.50
N LYS A 120 7.95 -6.10 10.28
CA LYS A 120 8.33 -5.18 11.36
C LYS A 120 7.11 -4.49 11.96
N VAL A 121 6.16 -4.06 11.15
CA VAL A 121 4.90 -3.43 11.61
C VAL A 121 4.14 -4.42 12.49
N LEU A 122 3.94 -5.66 12.03
CA LEU A 122 3.19 -6.67 12.76
C LEU A 122 3.86 -7.11 14.07
N LYS A 123 5.20 -7.16 14.11
CA LYS A 123 5.95 -7.70 15.27
C LYS A 123 6.41 -6.64 16.27
N LYS A 124 6.66 -5.40 15.83
CA LYS A 124 7.35 -4.38 16.64
C LYS A 124 6.47 -3.18 17.02
N ILE A 125 5.24 -3.07 16.50
CA ILE A 125 4.37 -1.92 16.77
C ILE A 125 3.11 -2.36 17.54
N PRO A 126 2.74 -1.67 18.64
CA PRO A 126 1.48 -1.95 19.32
C PRO A 126 0.28 -1.55 18.43
N PRO A 127 -0.86 -2.28 18.48
CA PRO A 127 -2.01 -2.05 17.60
C PRO A 127 -2.53 -0.60 17.61
N SER A 128 -2.54 0.05 18.78
CA SER A 128 -2.95 1.46 18.92
C SER A 128 -2.08 2.41 18.09
N LYS A 129 -0.77 2.16 18.06
CA LYS A 129 0.20 2.97 17.31
C LYS A 129 0.14 2.69 15.81
N VAL A 130 -0.16 1.46 15.39
CA VAL A 130 -0.43 1.14 13.98
C VAL A 130 -1.58 1.99 13.46
N ASN A 131 -2.71 2.01 14.17
CA ASN A 131 -3.87 2.80 13.79
C ASN A 131 -3.54 4.31 13.67
N THR A 132 -2.86 4.87 14.69
CA THR A 132 -2.46 6.28 14.67
C THR A 132 -1.57 6.61 13.47
N ILE A 133 -0.53 5.80 13.22
CA ILE A 133 0.38 6.00 12.09
C ILE A 133 -0.38 5.94 10.77
N THR A 134 -1.23 4.93 10.58
CA THR A 134 -2.02 4.77 9.35
C THR A 134 -2.93 5.97 9.11
N ILE A 135 -3.67 6.42 10.12
CA ILE A 135 -4.54 7.60 10.01
C ILE A 135 -3.71 8.86 9.69
N SER A 136 -2.56 9.04 10.33
CA SER A 136 -1.67 10.18 10.05
C SER A 136 -1.15 10.18 8.62
N ILE A 137 -0.78 9.02 8.06
CA ILE A 137 -0.36 8.90 6.66
C ILE A 137 -1.53 9.23 5.73
N LEU A 138 -2.67 8.56 5.91
CA LEU A 138 -3.86 8.74 5.06
C LEU A 138 -4.34 10.19 5.00
N ASN A 139 -4.32 10.90 6.14
CA ASN A 139 -4.67 12.32 6.23
C ASN A 139 -3.76 13.26 5.43
N ARG A 140 -2.59 12.79 4.99
CA ARG A 140 -1.64 13.52 4.16
C ARG A 140 -1.68 13.10 2.68
N MET A 141 -2.43 12.06 2.33
CA MET A 141 -2.44 11.49 0.97
C MET A 141 -3.54 12.03 0.05
N GLU A 142 -4.15 13.18 0.40
CA GLU A 142 -5.14 13.84 -0.49
C GLU A 142 -6.26 12.89 -0.96
N ILE A 143 -6.72 12.01 -0.06
CA ILE A 143 -7.73 10.97 -0.39
C ILE A 143 -9.02 11.59 -0.93
N GLY A 144 -9.37 12.80 -0.47
CA GLY A 144 -10.51 13.55 -0.98
C GLY A 144 -10.40 13.86 -2.47
N ASP A 145 -9.21 14.24 -2.95
CA ASP A 145 -8.98 14.56 -4.36
C ASP A 145 -9.01 13.27 -5.21
N PHE A 146 -8.42 12.19 -4.72
CA PHE A 146 -8.52 10.87 -5.37
C PHE A 146 -9.98 10.38 -5.48
N PHE A 147 -10.77 10.52 -4.40
CA PHE A 147 -12.19 10.17 -4.42
C PHE A 147 -12.99 11.07 -5.36
N GLY A 148 -12.75 12.38 -5.34
CA GLY A 148 -13.39 13.33 -6.24
C GLY A 148 -13.16 12.99 -7.71
N LEU A 149 -11.92 12.65 -8.08
CA LEU A 149 -11.56 12.21 -9.44
C LEU A 149 -12.28 10.91 -9.83
N THR A 150 -12.23 9.88 -8.98
CA THR A 150 -12.83 8.58 -9.29
C THR A 150 -14.36 8.65 -9.33
N ALA A 151 -14.99 9.36 -8.39
CA ALA A 151 -16.44 9.56 -8.38
C ALA A 151 -16.90 10.33 -9.63
N SER A 152 -16.21 11.40 -10.00
CA SER A 152 -16.53 12.17 -11.22
C SER A 152 -16.42 11.30 -12.48
N LEU A 153 -15.36 10.48 -12.60
CA LEU A 153 -15.20 9.59 -13.75
C LEU A 153 -16.26 8.48 -13.78
N ILE A 154 -16.63 7.92 -12.63
CA ILE A 154 -17.71 6.93 -12.52
C ILE A 154 -19.05 7.56 -12.93
N GLU A 155 -19.35 8.75 -12.44
CA GLU A 155 -20.57 9.48 -12.80
C GLU A 155 -20.61 9.78 -14.32
N VAL A 156 -19.51 10.27 -14.90
CA VAL A 156 -19.40 10.47 -16.35
C VAL A 156 -19.55 9.15 -17.12
N ASN A 157 -18.99 8.06 -16.60
CA ASN A 157 -19.13 6.72 -17.19
C ASN A 157 -20.56 6.16 -17.09
N LEU A 158 -21.31 6.50 -16.03
CA LEU A 158 -22.73 6.15 -15.89
C LEU A 158 -23.63 7.05 -16.77
N ILE A 159 -23.27 8.32 -16.95
CA ILE A 159 -24.02 9.29 -17.75
C ILE A 159 -23.80 9.07 -19.25
N ARG A 160 -22.61 8.65 -19.68
CA ARG A 160 -22.41 8.17 -21.06
C ARG A 160 -23.08 6.81 -21.18
N PRO A 161 -24.15 6.64 -21.97
CA PRO A 161 -24.71 5.32 -22.21
C PRO A 161 -23.60 4.49 -22.88
N THR A 162 -23.12 3.44 -22.21
CA THR A 162 -22.37 2.38 -22.87
C THR A 162 -23.34 1.71 -23.83
N LYS A 163 -23.41 2.20 -25.07
CA LYS A 163 -24.06 1.50 -26.16
C LYS A 163 -23.36 0.14 -26.26
N PRO A 164 -24.01 -1.01 -25.97
CA PRO A 164 -23.44 -2.27 -26.36
C PRO A 164 -23.43 -2.27 -27.89
N MET A 165 -22.24 -2.32 -28.48
CA MET A 165 -22.03 -2.61 -29.90
C MET A 165 -22.12 -4.14 -30.10
N GLU A 166 -23.30 -4.67 -29.82
CA GLU A 166 -23.84 -5.95 -30.32
C GLU A 166 -25.25 -5.53 -30.77
N GLU A 167 -25.64 -5.45 -32.03
CA GLU A 167 -25.36 -6.28 -33.19
C GLU A 167 -25.21 -5.39 -34.44
N ALA A 168 -24.05 -5.44 -35.08
CA ALA A 168 -23.86 -5.02 -36.45
C ALA A 168 -23.41 -6.24 -37.26
N GLU A 169 -24.21 -7.30 -37.28
CA GLU A 169 -24.07 -8.42 -38.23
C GLU A 169 -25.37 -9.24 -38.22
N MET A 170 -25.88 -9.55 -39.43
CA MET A 170 -27.16 -10.23 -39.75
C MET A 170 -28.40 -9.34 -39.52
N ILE A 171 -29.01 -8.75 -40.56
CA ILE A 171 -29.73 -9.46 -41.62
C ILE A 171 -29.66 -8.68 -42.95
N VAL A 172 -28.93 -9.26 -43.91
CA VAL A 172 -29.26 -9.18 -45.34
C VAL A 172 -30.16 -10.37 -45.66
N SER A 173 -31.19 -10.12 -46.48
CA SER A 173 -31.97 -11.08 -47.29
C SER A 173 -33.35 -11.49 -46.77
N GLY A 174 -34.39 -11.14 -47.55
CA GLY A 174 -35.57 -12.01 -47.72
C GLY A 174 -36.96 -11.36 -47.64
N GLN A 175 -37.49 -11.02 -48.82
CA GLN A 175 -38.91 -10.89 -49.23
C GLN A 175 -39.74 -9.67 -48.78
#